data_AF-A0A536J8C7-F1
#
_entry.id   AF-A0A536J8C7-F1
#
_cell.length_a   1.000
_cell.length_b   1.000
_cell.length_c   1.000
_cell.angle_alpha   90.00
_cell.angle_beta   90.00
_cell.angle_gamma   90.00
#
_symmetry.space_group_name_H-M   'P 1'
#
loop_
_entity.id
_entity.type
_entity.pdbx_description
1 polymer ?
#
loop_
_entity_poly.entity_id
_entity_poly.type
_entity_poly.pdbx_seq_one_letter_code
_entity_poly.pdbx_strand_id
1 'polypeptide(L)'
;TLSCGLFTTPALAKFNGVGQGGLFYTGSFHQLGAQAIAVGASFVTVFVLSYGLFWIIKKTVGLRVSAGEEMEGLDISEHGMWGYPESFMPVPGGVYRPADTPTVNPHPHDEPVPAQHKEVSPA
;
A
#
# COMPACT_ATOMS: atom_id res chain seq x y z
N THR A 1 -6.95 11.07 17.76
CA THR A 1 -8.26 11.49 18.33
C THR A 1 -8.31 11.26 19.83
N LEU A 2 -8.24 10.02 20.33
CA LEU A 2 -8.34 9.77 21.80
C LEU A 2 -7.25 10.45 22.65
N SER A 3 -6.02 10.56 22.14
CA SER A 3 -4.93 11.28 22.83
C SER A 3 -5.28 12.75 23.11
N CYS A 4 -6.01 13.41 22.21
CA CYS A 4 -6.53 14.76 22.43
C CYS A 4 -7.54 14.78 23.60
N GLY A 5 -8.33 13.71 23.75
CA GLY A 5 -9.22 13.53 24.91
C GLY A 5 -8.51 13.50 26.25
N LEU A 6 -7.28 12.98 26.28
CA LEU A 6 -6.49 12.79 27.50
C LEU A 6 -5.59 14.00 27.79
N PHE A 7 -4.93 14.53 26.77
CA PHE A 7 -3.77 15.41 26.93
C PHE A 7 -3.97 16.83 26.36
N THR A 8 -5.16 17.23 25.94
CA THR A 8 -5.36 18.60 25.45
C THR A 8 -5.15 19.61 26.59
N THR A 9 -4.16 20.50 26.45
CA THR A 9 -3.91 21.56 27.43
C THR A 9 -5.03 22.62 27.39
N PRO A 10 -5.60 23.04 28.53
CA PRO A 10 -6.69 24.03 28.56
C PRO A 10 -6.35 25.37 27.90
N ALA A 11 -5.08 25.82 28.03
CA ALA A 11 -4.62 27.06 27.40
C ALA A 11 -4.68 26.99 25.86
N LEU A 12 -4.33 25.85 25.28
CA LEU A 12 -4.36 25.64 23.83
C LEU A 12 -5.80 25.45 23.33
N ALA A 13 -6.66 24.77 24.08
CA ALA A 13 -8.09 24.68 23.78
C ALA A 13 -8.74 26.08 23.75
N LYS A 14 -8.40 26.95 24.71
CA LYS A 14 -8.87 28.33 24.75
C LYS A 14 -8.34 29.16 23.59
N PHE A 15 -7.08 29.00 23.21
CA PHE A 15 -6.48 29.67 22.06
C PHE A 15 -7.16 29.27 20.73
N ASN A 16 -7.47 27.98 20.56
CA ASN A 16 -8.20 27.49 19.39
C ASN A 16 -9.68 27.91 19.37
N GLY A 17 -10.23 28.40 20.48
CA GLY A 17 -11.64 28.78 20.59
C GLY A 17 -12.62 27.61 20.52
N VAL A 18 -12.14 26.36 20.45
CA VAL A 18 -12.94 25.15 20.32
C VAL A 18 -12.37 24.02 21.18
N GLY A 19 -13.27 23.25 21.78
CA GLY A 19 -12.93 22.12 22.65
C GLY A 19 -12.60 22.52 24.09
N GLN A 20 -12.41 21.50 24.93
CA GLN A 20 -12.06 21.64 26.34
C GLN A 20 -10.72 20.97 26.65
N GLY A 21 -10.16 21.27 27.83
CA GLY A 21 -8.96 20.58 28.30
C GLY A 21 -9.20 19.08 28.54
N GLY A 22 -8.17 18.28 28.25
CA GLY A 22 -8.20 16.83 28.39
C GLY A 22 -8.25 16.36 29.84
N LEU A 23 -8.58 15.07 30.00
CA LEU A 23 -8.88 14.43 31.28
C LEU A 23 -7.79 14.66 32.34
N PHE A 24 -6.50 14.60 31.97
CA PHE A 24 -5.40 14.75 32.95
C PHE A 24 -5.20 16.18 33.45
N TYR A 25 -5.75 17.18 32.75
CA TYR A 25 -5.63 18.59 33.15
C TYR A 25 -6.88 19.12 33.82
N THR A 26 -8.05 18.60 33.48
CA THR A 26 -9.35 19.15 33.94
C THR A 26 -10.10 18.19 34.87
N GLY A 27 -9.71 16.91 34.92
CA GLY A 27 -10.48 15.86 35.58
C GLY A 27 -11.81 15.53 34.89
N SER A 28 -12.12 16.17 33.75
CA SER A 28 -13.37 16.02 33.03
C SER A 28 -13.28 14.98 31.90
N PHE A 29 -14.27 14.08 31.84
CA PHE A 29 -14.40 13.09 30.76
C PHE A 29 -15.01 13.65 29.47
N HIS A 30 -15.47 14.91 29.46
CA HIS A 30 -16.21 15.47 28.33
C HIS A 30 -15.39 15.44 27.02
N GLN A 31 -14.14 15.92 27.07
CA GLN A 31 -13.26 15.96 25.90
C GLN A 31 -12.89 14.55 25.41
N LEU A 32 -12.68 13.60 26.34
CA LEU A 32 -12.39 12.21 25.99
C LEU A 32 -13.59 11.53 25.34
N GLY A 33 -14.80 11.72 25.88
CA GLY A 33 -16.04 11.21 25.31
C GLY A 33 -16.30 11.74 23.92
N ALA A 34 -16.13 13.05 23.70
CA ALA A 34 -16.27 13.65 22.37
C ALA A 34 -15.33 13.02 21.33
N GLN A 35 -14.06 12.79 21.70
CA GLN A 35 -13.09 12.15 20.82
C GLN A 35 -13.38 10.66 20.58
N ALA A 36 -13.92 9.96 21.58
CA ALA A 36 -14.36 8.57 21.44
C ALA A 36 -15.54 8.43 20.47
N ILE A 37 -16.52 9.33 20.57
CA ILE A 37 -17.65 9.38 19.63
C ILE A 37 -17.15 9.71 18.22
N ALA A 38 -16.24 10.69 18.09
CA ALA A 38 -15.70 11.08 16.79
C ALA A 38 -14.99 9.92 16.07
N VAL A 39 -14.14 9.16 16.78
CA VAL A 39 -13.47 7.99 16.18
C VAL A 39 -14.44 6.85 15.91
N GLY A 40 -15.39 6.60 16.81
CA GLY A 40 -16.41 5.57 16.63
C GLY A 40 -17.31 5.85 15.42
N ALA A 41 -17.81 7.08 15.30
CA ALA A 41 -18.63 7.51 14.18
C ALA A 41 -17.87 7.43 12.84
N SER A 42 -16.62 7.89 12.82
CA SER A 42 -15.76 7.79 11.64
C SER A 42 -15.52 6.32 11.23
N PHE A 43 -15.17 5.48 12.20
CA PHE A 43 -14.93 4.05 11.96
C PHE A 43 -16.17 3.35 11.41
N VAL A 44 -17.33 3.51 12.07
CA VAL A 44 -18.58 2.89 11.64
C VAL A 44 -18.96 3.34 10.24
N THR A 45 -18.85 4.65 9.96
CA THR A 45 -19.21 5.20 8.65
C THR A 45 -18.31 4.63 7.56
N VAL A 46 -17.00 4.70 7.73
CA VAL A 46 -16.05 4.20 6.72
C VAL A 46 -16.17 2.69 6.57
N PHE A 47 -16.30 1.95 7.67
CA PHE A 47 -16.45 0.50 7.64
C PHE A 47 -17.72 0.07 6.90
N VAL A 48 -18.88 0.64 7.23
CA VAL A 48 -20.15 0.28 6.59
C VAL A 48 -20.14 0.64 5.11
N LEU A 49 -19.68 1.84 4.75
CA LEU A 49 -19.64 2.26 3.35
C LEU A 49 -18.64 1.44 2.54
N SER A 50 -17.43 1.24 3.05
CA SER A 50 -16.39 0.48 2.35
C SER A 50 -16.77 -0.99 2.23
N TYR A 51 -17.25 -1.60 3.32
CA TYR A 51 -17.71 -3.00 3.31
C TYR A 51 -18.89 -3.18 2.36
N GLY A 52 -19.89 -2.28 2.42
CA GLY A 52 -21.04 -2.32 1.53
C GLY A 52 -20.63 -2.21 0.07
N LEU A 53 -19.75 -1.25 -0.26
CA LEU A 53 -19.25 -1.07 -1.63
C LEU A 53 -18.48 -2.30 -2.11
N PHE A 54 -17.52 -2.81 -1.34
CA PHE A 54 -16.75 -3.99 -1.71
C PHE A 54 -17.62 -5.25 -1.79
N TRP A 55 -18.64 -5.37 -0.95
CA TRP A 55 -19.60 -6.47 -1.02
C TRP A 55 -20.44 -6.42 -2.29
N ILE A 56 -20.90 -5.23 -2.71
CA ILE A 56 -21.60 -5.03 -3.98
C ILE A 56 -20.69 -5.41 -5.15
N ILE A 57 -19.46 -4.89 -5.20
CA ILE A 57 -18.47 -5.20 -6.25
C ILE A 57 -18.21 -6.71 -6.31
N LYS A 58 -18.04 -7.36 -5.16
CA LYS A 58 -17.84 -8.81 -5.05
C LYS A 58 -19.00 -9.61 -5.65
N LYS A 59 -20.23 -9.08 -5.60
CA LYS A 59 -21.43 -9.75 -6.12
C LYS A 59 -21.72 -9.45 -7.58
N THR A 60 -21.26 -8.32 -8.11
CA THR A 60 -21.53 -7.91 -9.49
C THR A 60 -20.42 -8.36 -10.45
N VAL A 61 -19.20 -7.90 -10.23
CA VAL A 61 -18.06 -8.09 -11.15
C VAL A 61 -16.97 -9.00 -10.58
N GLY A 62 -16.95 -9.18 -9.26
CA GLY A 62 -15.89 -9.91 -8.56
C GLY A 62 -14.77 -8.97 -8.10
N LEU A 63 -14.30 -9.17 -6.87
CA LEU A 63 -13.27 -8.32 -6.24
C LEU A 63 -11.86 -8.92 -6.34
N ARG A 64 -11.76 -10.23 -6.57
CA ARG A 64 -10.52 -11.00 -6.61
C ARG A 64 -10.59 -11.95 -7.80
N VAL A 65 -9.46 -12.14 -8.48
CA VAL A 65 -9.29 -13.09 -9.57
C VAL A 65 -9.50 -14.53 -9.09
N SER A 66 -9.59 -15.48 -10.01
CA SER A 66 -9.70 -16.89 -9.65
C SER A 66 -8.44 -17.37 -8.93
N ALA A 67 -8.55 -18.45 -8.14
CA ALA A 67 -7.41 -19.02 -7.44
C ALA A 67 -6.32 -19.54 -8.40
N GLY A 68 -6.68 -19.92 -9.62
CA GLY A 68 -5.72 -20.32 -10.66
C GLY A 68 -4.89 -19.14 -11.15
N GLU A 69 -5.57 -18.06 -11.56
CA GLU A 69 -4.92 -16.82 -12.01
C GLU A 69 -4.06 -16.19 -10.91
N GLU A 70 -4.49 -16.29 -9.64
CA GLU A 70 -3.69 -15.81 -8.51
C GLU A 70 -2.39 -16.60 -8.32
N MET A 71 -2.39 -17.91 -8.61
CA MET A 71 -1.19 -18.75 -8.54
C MET A 71 -0.26 -18.54 -9.73
N GLU A 72 -0.80 -18.29 -10.93
CA GLU A 72 -0.02 -18.00 -12.14
C GLU A 72 0.60 -16.59 -12.09
N GLY A 73 -0.03 -15.67 -11.35
CA GLY A 73 0.39 -14.29 -11.18
C GLY A 73 -0.44 -13.32 -12.02
N LEU A 74 -0.84 -12.18 -11.43
CA LEU A 74 -1.71 -11.22 -12.11
C LEU A 74 -1.05 -10.57 -13.34
N ASP A 75 0.27 -10.51 -13.38
CA ASP A 75 1.01 -9.96 -14.51
C ASP A 75 0.72 -10.76 -15.80
N ILE A 76 0.73 -12.09 -15.72
CA ILE A 76 0.46 -12.92 -16.89
C ILE A 76 -1.04 -12.98 -17.22
N SER A 77 -1.91 -13.06 -16.22
CA SER A 77 -3.35 -13.22 -16.44
C SER A 77 -4.05 -11.93 -16.87
N GLU A 78 -3.64 -10.76 -16.37
CA GLU A 78 -4.28 -9.47 -16.66
C GLU A 78 -3.51 -8.65 -17.72
N HIS A 79 -2.17 -8.71 -17.73
CA HIS A 79 -1.33 -7.86 -18.60
C HIS A 79 -0.63 -8.64 -19.72
N GLY A 80 -0.70 -9.98 -19.71
CA GLY A 80 -0.12 -10.84 -20.74
C GLY A 80 1.41 -10.83 -20.81
N MET A 81 2.08 -10.21 -19.82
CA MET A 81 3.52 -9.98 -19.78
C MET A 81 4.00 -10.01 -18.33
N TRP A 82 5.20 -10.53 -18.08
CA TRP A 82 5.82 -10.45 -16.75
C TRP A 82 6.18 -9.00 -16.40
N GLY A 83 5.97 -8.58 -15.14
CA GLY A 83 6.42 -7.26 -14.67
C GLY A 83 7.95 -7.09 -14.66
N TYR A 84 8.69 -8.21 -14.60
CA TYR A 84 10.16 -8.26 -14.65
C TYR A 84 10.63 -9.34 -15.64
N PRO A 85 10.49 -9.10 -16.96
CA PRO A 85 10.80 -10.11 -17.98
C PRO A 85 12.26 -10.57 -17.93
N GLU A 86 13.18 -9.72 -17.49
CA GLU A 86 14.60 -10.06 -17.33
C GLU A 86 14.87 -11.12 -16.26
N SER A 87 13.98 -11.24 -15.27
CA SER A 87 14.11 -12.23 -14.19
C SER A 87 13.51 -13.58 -14.57
N PHE A 88 12.48 -13.60 -15.42
CA PHE A 88 11.70 -14.81 -15.71
C PHE A 88 11.85 -15.31 -17.15
N MET A 89 12.41 -14.51 -18.04
CA MET A 89 12.64 -14.85 -19.44
C MET A 89 14.08 -14.53 -19.87
N PRO A 90 14.71 -15.35 -20.73
CA PRO A 90 15.98 -15.00 -21.33
C PRO A 90 15.77 -13.87 -22.35
N VAL A 91 15.94 -12.63 -21.89
CA VAL A 91 15.95 -11.44 -22.75
C VAL A 91 17.39 -11.17 -23.23
N PRO A 92 17.61 -10.82 -24.52
CA PRO A 92 18.94 -10.47 -25.01
C PRO A 92 19.54 -9.31 -24.20
N GLY A 93 20.63 -9.56 -23.46
CA GLY A 93 21.28 -8.58 -22.58
C GLY A 93 20.81 -8.58 -21.12
N GLY A 94 19.86 -9.44 -20.73
CA GLY A 94 19.42 -9.63 -19.34
C GLY A 94 20.10 -10.82 -18.66
N VAL A 95 20.35 -10.71 -17.36
CA VAL A 95 20.86 -11.82 -16.55
C VAL A 95 19.68 -12.72 -16.17
N TYR A 96 19.51 -13.85 -16.85
CA TYR A 96 18.53 -14.88 -16.46
C TYR A 96 18.88 -15.41 -15.06
N ARG A 97 18.03 -15.17 -14.06
CA ARG A 97 18.13 -15.76 -12.73
C ARG A 97 16.95 -16.69 -12.49
N PRO A 98 17.17 -18.01 -12.39
CA PRO A 98 16.12 -18.94 -11.98
C PRO A 98 15.48 -18.51 -10.65
N ALA A 99 14.17 -18.68 -10.52
CA ALA A 99 13.38 -18.24 -9.36
C ALA A 99 13.88 -18.83 -8.02
N ASP A 100 14.61 -19.93 -8.07
CA ASP A 100 15.13 -20.69 -6.93
C ASP A 100 16.43 -20.08 -6.36
N THR A 101 16.98 -19.04 -7.01
CA THR A 101 18.28 -18.49 -6.63
C THR A 101 18.11 -17.48 -5.48
N PRO A 102 18.79 -17.66 -4.33
CA PRO A 102 18.73 -16.68 -3.24
C PRO A 102 19.09 -15.28 -3.72
N THR A 103 18.35 -14.26 -3.27
CA THR A 103 18.59 -12.85 -3.59
C THR A 103 19.84 -12.35 -2.87
N VAL A 104 21.02 -12.74 -3.36
CA VAL A 104 22.25 -12.01 -3.07
C VAL A 104 22.24 -10.78 -3.97
N ASN A 105 22.11 -9.60 -3.37
CA ASN A 105 22.27 -8.31 -4.05
C ASN A 105 23.60 -8.33 -4.82
N PRO A 106 23.60 -8.33 -6.17
CA PRO A 106 24.80 -8.56 -6.95
C PRO A 106 25.62 -7.30 -7.22
N HIS A 107 25.32 -6.18 -6.55
CA HIS A 107 26.07 -4.94 -6.80
C HIS A 107 27.10 -4.66 -5.70
N PRO A 108 28.31 -5.19 -5.90
CA PRO A 108 29.52 -4.42 -5.76
C PRO A 108 30.16 -4.18 -7.15
N HIS A 109 30.10 -2.92 -7.58
CA HIS A 109 31.14 -2.18 -8.30
C HIS A 109 31.66 -2.64 -9.69
N ASP A 110 31.50 -1.72 -10.66
CA ASP A 110 32.58 -1.27 -11.58
C ASP A 110 33.06 -2.18 -12.74
N GLU A 111 32.18 -2.84 -13.50
CA GLU A 111 32.59 -3.38 -14.83
C GLU A 111 31.89 -2.68 -16.02
N PRO A 112 32.65 -2.15 -17.00
CA PRO A 112 32.09 -1.49 -18.16
C PRO A 112 31.58 -2.50 -19.19
N VAL A 113 30.36 -2.27 -19.69
CA VAL A 113 29.69 -3.11 -20.69
C VAL A 113 30.42 -3.02 -22.05
N PRO A 114 30.85 -4.13 -22.68
CA PRO A 114 31.53 -4.08 -23.97
C PRO A 114 30.55 -3.82 -25.12
N ALA A 115 30.93 -2.90 -26.01
CA ALA A 115 30.11 -2.44 -27.14
C ALA A 115 29.92 -3.54 -28.20
N GLN A 116 28.67 -3.87 -28.53
CA GLN A 116 28.35 -4.85 -29.57
C GLN A 116 28.37 -4.23 -30.98
N HIS A 117 29.13 -4.86 -31.88
CA HIS A 117 29.28 -4.50 -33.30
C HIS A 117 28.04 -4.95 -34.09
N LYS A 118 27.39 -4.01 -34.79
CA LYS A 118 26.19 -4.26 -35.61
C LYS A 118 26.63 -4.72 -37.01
N GLU A 119 26.46 -6.00 -37.34
CA GLU A 119 26.56 -6.44 -38.74
C GLU A 119 25.26 -6.07 -39.48
N VAL A 120 25.40 -5.31 -40.57
CA VAL A 120 24.32 -4.87 -41.45
C VAL A 120 24.28 -5.82 -42.65
N SER A 121 23.16 -6.51 -42.85
CA SER A 121 22.93 -7.37 -44.03
C SER A 121 22.34 -6.54 -45.19
N PRO A 122 22.90 -6.58 -46.40
CA PRO A 122 22.34 -5.88 -47.56
C PRO A 122 21.23 -6.70 -48.24
N ALA A 123 20.38 -5.95 -48.97
CA ALA A 123 19.10 -6.33 -49.57
C ALA A 123 19.13 -7.45 -50.62
#